data_AF-A0A932UYB6-F1
#
_entry.id   AF-A0A932UYB6-F1
#
_cell.length_a   1.000
_cell.length_b   1.000
_cell.length_c   1.000
_cell.angle_alpha   90.00
_cell.angle_beta   90.00
_cell.angle_gamma   90.00
#
_symmetry.space_group_name_H-M   'P 1'
#
loop_
_entity.id
_entity.type
_entity.pdbx_description
1 polymer ?
#
loop_
_entity_poly.entity_id
_entity_poly.type
_entity_poly.pdbx_seq_one_letter_code
_entity_poly.pdbx_strand_id
1 'polypeptide(L)'
;MARYHGNDRVKVGFYWNPSQWEIITIPKGGGVLPGGDDLRYVRLPLPLVMLLGPLMGALYVVFLPFIGFAMVFGFAGRKLLLLARRTVGNLLAGPEAAPKEEG
;
A
#
# COMPACT_ATOMS: atom_id res chain seq x y z
N MET A 1 3.64 -24.56 10.42
CA MET A 1 3.96 -23.12 10.57
C MET A 1 4.62 -22.93 11.93
N ALA A 2 5.91 -22.62 11.98
CA ALA A 2 6.61 -22.40 13.24
C ALA A 2 6.28 -20.99 13.77
N ARG A 3 5.23 -20.89 14.59
CA ARG A 3 4.91 -19.68 15.37
C ARG A 3 5.67 -19.77 16.69
N TYR A 4 6.42 -18.73 17.01
CA TYR A 4 7.14 -18.58 18.27
C TYR A 4 6.49 -17.47 19.08
N HIS A 5 6.41 -17.62 20.39
CA HIS A 5 5.88 -16.60 21.28
C HIS A 5 7.01 -15.73 21.85
N GLY A 6 6.68 -14.52 22.31
CA GLY A 6 7.59 -13.74 23.13
C GLY A 6 8.06 -14.57 24.34
N ASN A 7 9.28 -14.36 24.81
CA ASN A 7 9.91 -15.14 25.87
C ASN A 7 10.32 -16.59 25.52
N ASP A 8 10.05 -17.07 24.30
CA ASP A 8 10.59 -18.35 23.84
C ASP A 8 12.10 -18.29 23.60
N ARG A 9 12.81 -19.34 24.00
CA ARG A 9 14.23 -19.50 23.68
C ARG A 9 14.37 -20.03 22.26
N VAL A 10 14.90 -19.21 21.36
CA VAL A 10 15.02 -19.57 19.94
C VAL A 10 16.45 -19.59 19.42
N LYS A 11 16.63 -20.36 18.34
CA LYS A 11 17.91 -20.46 17.62
C LYS A 11 18.19 -19.19 16.82
N VAL A 12 19.46 -18.96 16.52
CA VAL A 12 19.96 -17.87 15.65
C VAL A 12 19.09 -17.71 14.39
N GLY A 13 18.69 -16.48 14.07
CA GLY A 13 17.85 -16.20 12.92
C GLY A 13 17.14 -14.85 13.00
N PHE A 14 16.45 -14.52 11.91
CA PHE A 14 15.58 -13.36 11.79
C PHE A 14 14.16 -13.76 12.21
N TYR A 15 13.56 -12.98 13.09
CA TYR A 15 12.20 -13.19 13.56
C TYR A 15 11.39 -11.94 13.27
N TRP A 16 10.29 -12.09 12.55
CA TRP A 16 9.37 -11.00 12.23
C TRP A 16 8.20 -11.02 13.19
N ASN A 17 7.90 -9.87 13.79
CA ASN A 17 6.63 -9.65 14.46
C ASN A 17 5.67 -8.95 13.47
N PRO A 18 4.71 -9.66 12.85
CA PRO A 18 3.74 -9.03 11.96
C PRO A 18 2.77 -8.07 12.67
N SER A 19 2.61 -8.18 13.99
CA SER A 19 1.74 -7.27 14.76
C SER A 19 2.37 -5.89 14.94
N GLN A 20 3.71 -5.83 15.03
CA GLN A 20 4.46 -4.58 15.23
C GLN A 20 5.27 -4.19 13.99
N TRP A 21 5.23 -5.00 12.93
CA TRP A 21 6.06 -4.85 11.74
C TRP A 21 7.57 -4.76 12.01
N GLU A 22 8.03 -5.37 13.09
CA GLU A 22 9.43 -5.29 13.55
C GLU A 22 10.20 -6.57 13.25
N ILE A 23 11.43 -6.44 12.76
CA ILE A 23 12.34 -7.56 12.50
C ILE A 23 13.42 -7.59 13.58
N ILE A 24 13.42 -8.66 14.37
CA ILE A 24 14.37 -8.87 15.45
C ILE A 24 15.41 -9.89 14.99
N THR A 25 16.69 -9.56 15.17
CA THR A 25 17.81 -10.44 14.82
C THR A 25 18.40 -11.03 16.10
N ILE A 26 18.32 -12.35 16.24
CA ILE A 26 18.92 -13.06 17.38
C ILE A 26 20.37 -13.44 17.02
N PRO A 27 21.40 -12.96 17.77
CA PRO A 27 22.81 -13.20 17.46
C PRO A 27 23.24 -14.67 17.66
N LYS A 28 24.46 -15.00 17.20
CA LYS A 28 25.06 -16.35 17.30
C LYS A 28 25.24 -16.72 18.78
N GLY A 29 24.49 -17.72 19.24
CA GLY A 29 24.39 -18.12 20.65
C GLY A 29 22.97 -18.49 21.07
N GLY A 30 21.98 -18.08 20.27
CA GLY A 30 20.58 -18.20 20.65
C GLY A 30 20.21 -17.12 21.67
N GLY A 31 18.92 -16.86 21.79
CA GLY A 31 18.44 -15.77 22.63
C GLY A 31 16.97 -15.95 22.95
N VAL A 32 16.49 -15.14 23.87
CA VAL A 32 15.08 -15.06 24.21
C VAL A 32 14.46 -14.00 23.31
N LEU A 33 13.31 -14.30 22.68
CA LEU A 33 12.58 -13.26 21.95
C LEU A 33 12.08 -12.20 22.94
N PRO A 34 12.34 -10.90 22.68
CA PRO A 34 11.91 -9.86 23.59
C PRO A 34 10.38 -9.72 23.59
N GLY A 35 9.82 -9.35 24.73
CA GLY A 35 8.37 -9.14 24.90
C GLY A 35 7.62 -10.31 25.56
N GLY A 36 6.30 -10.17 25.73
CA GLY A 36 5.45 -11.13 26.45
C GLY A 36 4.76 -12.15 25.54
N ASP A 37 4.08 -13.13 26.14
CA ASP A 37 3.43 -14.27 25.46
C ASP A 37 2.38 -13.87 24.38
N ASP A 38 1.87 -12.63 24.46
CA ASP A 38 0.96 -12.04 23.49
C ASP A 38 1.61 -11.72 22.13
N LEU A 39 2.93 -11.56 22.10
CA LEU A 39 3.65 -11.23 20.87
C LEU A 39 4.00 -12.50 20.10
N ARG A 40 3.60 -12.52 18.83
CA ARG A 40 3.80 -13.65 17.93
C ARG A 40 4.90 -13.33 16.94
N TYR A 41 5.87 -14.23 16.87
CA TYR A 41 7.02 -14.12 15.99
C TYR A 41 7.01 -15.23 14.94
N VAL A 42 7.31 -14.85 13.71
CA VAL A 42 7.47 -15.76 12.57
C VAL A 42 8.94 -15.80 12.21
N ARG A 43 9.52 -17.00 12.16
CA ARG A 43 10.90 -17.15 11.71
C ARG A 43 11.00 -16.84 10.23
N LEU A 44 11.77 -15.82 9.88
CA LEU A 44 12.14 -15.48 8.51
C LEU A 44 13.33 -16.37 8.10
N PRO A 45 13.15 -17.33 7.19
CA PRO A 45 14.28 -18.06 6.64
C PRO A 45 15.12 -17.11 5.78
N LEU A 46 16.45 -17.23 5.86
CA LEU A 46 17.40 -16.38 5.14
C LEU A 46 17.09 -16.22 3.63
N PRO A 47 16.74 -17.28 2.88
CA PRO A 47 16.38 -17.14 1.47
C PRO A 47 15.19 -16.22 1.23
N LEU A 48 14.22 -16.18 2.15
CA LEU A 48 13.05 -15.33 2.02
C LEU A 48 13.43 -13.85 2.21
N VAL A 49 14.29 -13.54 3.18
CA VAL A 49 14.84 -12.18 3.35
C VAL A 49 15.62 -11.75 2.11
N MET A 50 16.41 -12.65 1.55
CA MET A 50 17.19 -12.39 0.33
C MET A 50 16.29 -12.17 -0.90
N LEU A 51 15.16 -12.88 -0.98
CA LEU A 51 14.17 -12.71 -2.05
C LEU A 51 13.33 -11.44 -1.89
N LEU A 52 13.10 -10.98 -0.64
CA LEU A 52 12.33 -9.78 -0.37
C LEU A 52 12.92 -8.54 -1.07
N GLY A 53 14.24 -8.40 -1.12
CA GLY A 53 14.90 -7.27 -1.78
C GLY A 53 14.52 -7.15 -3.26
N PRO A 54 14.83 -8.16 -4.10
CA PRO A 54 14.41 -8.19 -5.49
C PRO A 54 12.89 -8.10 -5.68
N LEU A 55 12.11 -8.75 -4.81
CA LEU A 55 10.65 -8.74 -4.90
C LEU A 55 10.07 -7.34 -4.68
N MET A 56 10.60 -6.59 -3.70
CA MET A 56 10.22 -5.20 -3.46
C MET A 56 10.66 -4.29 -4.61
N GLY A 57 11.84 -4.52 -5.19
CA GLY A 57 12.29 -3.81 -6.37
C GLY A 57 11.41 -4.07 -7.59
N ALA A 58 11.06 -5.33 -7.85
CA ALA A 58 10.15 -5.71 -8.93
C ALA A 58 8.76 -5.11 -8.73
N LEU A 59 8.23 -5.17 -7.50
CA LEU A 59 6.96 -4.53 -7.17
C LEU A 59 7.02 -3.03 -7.45
N TYR A 60 8.09 -2.33 -7.04
CA TYR A 60 8.26 -0.91 -7.32
C TYR A 60 8.29 -0.62 -8.83
N VAL A 61 9.14 -1.32 -9.60
CA VAL A 61 9.30 -1.11 -11.06
C VAL A 61 8.01 -1.39 -11.82
N VAL A 62 7.25 -2.40 -11.41
CA VAL A 62 5.98 -2.74 -12.05
C VAL A 62 4.87 -1.79 -11.61
N PHE A 63 4.77 -1.47 -10.33
CA PHE A 63 3.66 -0.69 -9.76
C PHE A 63 3.72 0.80 -10.12
N LEU A 64 4.92 1.38 -10.24
CA LEU A 64 5.10 2.78 -10.64
C LEU A 64 4.45 3.14 -11.98
N PRO A 65 4.73 2.45 -13.10
CA PRO A 65 4.12 2.79 -14.38
C PRO A 65 2.60 2.64 -14.35
N PHE A 66 2.07 1.60 -13.67
CA PHE A 66 0.61 1.44 -13.54
C PHE A 66 -0.05 2.60 -12.82
N ILE A 67 0.52 3.04 -11.69
CA ILE A 67 0.01 4.22 -10.98
C ILE A 67 0.15 5.48 -11.84
N GLY A 68 1.28 5.65 -12.53
CA GLY A 68 1.51 6.79 -13.42
C GLY A 68 0.43 6.90 -14.48
N PHE A 69 0.15 5.80 -15.19
CA PHE A 69 -0.93 5.74 -16.17
C PHE A 69 -2.31 5.96 -15.53
N ALA A 70 -2.60 5.30 -14.41
CA ALA A 70 -3.89 5.45 -13.72
C ALA A 70 -4.16 6.90 -13.31
N MET A 71 -3.13 7.61 -12.82
CA MET A 71 -3.25 9.03 -12.47
C MET A 71 -3.48 9.91 -13.71
N VAL A 72 -2.71 9.70 -14.78
CA VAL A 72 -2.85 10.49 -16.01
C VAL A 72 -4.23 10.28 -16.64
N PHE A 73 -4.65 9.03 -16.85
CA PHE A 73 -5.95 8.71 -17.42
C PHE A 73 -7.10 9.11 -16.49
N GLY A 74 -6.94 8.90 -15.18
CA GLY A 74 -7.94 9.31 -14.18
C GLY A 74 -8.14 10.83 -14.16
N PHE A 75 -7.05 11.61 -14.18
CA PHE A 75 -7.12 13.06 -14.18
C PHE A 75 -7.65 13.63 -15.50
N ALA A 76 -7.15 13.13 -16.63
CA ALA A 76 -7.62 13.53 -17.95
C ALA A 76 -9.11 13.16 -18.14
N GLY A 77 -9.49 11.94 -17.80
CA GLY A 77 -10.87 11.46 -17.89
C GLY A 77 -11.82 12.26 -16.99
N ARG A 78 -11.42 12.58 -15.76
CA ARG A 78 -12.23 13.40 -14.85
C ARG A 78 -12.41 14.83 -15.37
N LYS A 79 -11.38 15.45 -15.93
CA LYS A 79 -11.49 16.78 -16.57
C LYS A 79 -12.41 16.75 -17.80
N LEU A 80 -12.23 15.77 -18.68
CA LEU A 80 -13.08 15.58 -19.86
C LEU A 80 -14.54 15.36 -19.47
N LEU A 81 -14.80 14.54 -18.47
CA LEU A 81 -16.15 14.27 -17.97
C LEU A 81 -16.79 15.54 -17.38
N LEU A 82 -16.03 16.33 -16.63
CA LEU A 82 -16.53 17.59 -16.07
C LEU A 82 -16.84 18.63 -17.15
N LEU A 83 -16.01 18.71 -18.19
CA LEU A 83 -16.26 19.58 -19.34
C LEU A 83 -17.48 19.12 -20.13
N ALA A 84 -17.58 17.83 -20.45
CA ALA A 84 -18.73 17.26 -21.14
C ALA A 84 -20.03 17.48 -20.36
N ARG A 85 -20.02 17.30 -19.03
CA ARG A 85 -21.19 17.56 -18.17
C ARG A 85 -21.57 19.04 -18.14
N ARG A 86 -20.61 19.96 -18.16
CA ARG A 86 -20.89 21.41 -18.25
C ARG A 86 -21.49 21.79 -19.61
N THR A 87 -20.96 21.24 -20.70
CA THR A 87 -21.48 21.50 -22.05
C THR A 87 -22.89 20.93 -22.21
N VAL A 88 -23.13 19.70 -21.77
CA VAL A 88 -24.47 19.10 -21.79
C VAL A 88 -25.42 19.85 -20.86
N GLY A 89 -24.99 20.25 -19.65
CA GLY A 89 -25.79 21.05 -18.74
C GLY A 89 -26.22 22.40 -19.34
N ASN A 90 -25.31 23.10 -20.02
CA ASN A 90 -25.61 24.36 -20.68
C ASN A 90 -26.51 24.19 -21.93
N LEU A 91 -26.38 23.08 -22.65
CA LEU A 91 -27.24 22.76 -23.80
C LEU A 91 -28.66 22.36 -23.36
N LEU A 92 -28.78 21.61 -22.26
CA LEU A 92 -30.06 21.21 -21.68
C LEU A 92 -30.75 22.37 -20.94
N ALA A 93 -30.00 23.31 -20.40
CA ALA A 93 -30.55 24.51 -19.77
C ALA A 93 -31.27 25.44 -20.77
N GLY A 94 -31.00 25.29 -22.08
CA GLY A 94 -31.69 26.00 -23.15
C GLY A 94 -31.50 27.52 -23.12
N PRO A 95 -31.69 28.24 -24.24
CA PRO A 95 -31.63 29.70 -24.30
C PRO A 95 -32.79 30.41 -23.57
N GLU A 96 -33.61 29.69 -22.81
CA GLU A 96 -34.83 30.22 -22.17
C GLU A 96 -34.61 30.82 -20.78
N ALA A 97 -33.41 30.65 -20.21
CA ALA A 97 -33.00 31.34 -18.97
C ALA A 97 -32.35 32.71 -19.25
N ALA A 98 -32.63 33.34 -20.39
CA ALA A 98 -32.36 34.77 -20.54
C ALA A 98 -33.30 35.52 -19.58
N PRO A 99 -32.78 36.20 -18.54
CA PRO A 99 -33.62 37.09 -17.75
C PRO A 99 -34.18 38.11 -18.74
N LYS A 100 -35.51 38.14 -18.88
CA LYS A 100 -36.16 39.24 -19.55
C LYS A 100 -35.79 40.48 -18.76
N GLU A 101 -34.96 41.35 -19.33
CA GLU A 101 -34.78 42.69 -18.83
C GLU A 101 -36.15 43.38 -18.96
N GLU A 102 -36.88 43.43 -17.87
CA GLU A 102 -38.05 44.29 -17.68
C GLU A 102 -37.53 45.73 -17.63
N GLY A 103 -38.00 46.53 -18.58
CA GLY A 103 -37.71 47.96 -18.70
C GLY A 103 -38.49 48.83 -17.73
#